data_AF-A0A329ZBA1-F1
#
_entry.id   AF-A0A329ZBA1-F1
#
_cell.length_a   1.000
_cell.length_b   1.000
_cell.length_c   1.000
_cell.angle_alpha   90.00
_cell.angle_beta   90.00
_cell.angle_gamma   90.00
#
_symmetry.space_group_name_H-M   'P 1'
#
loop_
_entity.id
_entity.type
_entity.pdbx_description
1 polymer ?
#
loop_
_entity_poly.entity_id
_entity_poly.type
_entity_poly.pdbx_seq_one_letter_code
_entity_poly.pdbx_strand_id
1 'polypeptide(L)'
;MRFLLVFICFFGVNLLGKNIEEGLKYLEIPNSKRQILKEAIRELYKQRQNYHSNDVILEYKILKEIANKGYGEVNFIEYKQMLEKNNQNYAEAKINFYRTIGQILGKEEITSLMEFIRE
;
A
#
# COMPACT_ATOMS: atom_id res chain seq x y z
N MET A 1 27.90 6.59 1.45
CA MET A 1 27.46 5.38 2.19
C MET A 1 26.22 5.58 3.09
N ARG A 2 25.88 6.80 3.54
CA ARG A 2 24.72 7.02 4.43
C ARG A 2 23.35 7.15 3.72
N PHE A 3 23.34 7.48 2.43
CA PHE A 3 22.12 7.63 1.61
C PHE A 3 21.65 6.32 0.94
N LEU A 4 22.53 5.31 0.83
CA LEU A 4 22.20 4.04 0.20
C LEU A 4 21.30 3.17 1.11
N LEU A 5 21.47 3.28 2.43
CA LEU A 5 20.69 2.52 3.42
C LEU A 5 19.22 2.97 3.49
N VAL A 6 18.94 4.26 3.27
CA VAL A 6 17.55 4.77 3.27
C VAL A 6 16.79 4.28 2.02
N PHE A 7 17.47 4.19 0.87
CA PHE A 7 16.91 3.62 -0.35
C PHE A 7 16.61 2.12 -0.21
N ILE A 8 17.47 1.36 0.48
CA ILE A 8 17.26 -0.07 0.73
C ILE A 8 16.10 -0.30 1.72
N CYS A 9 15.88 0.58 2.69
CA CYS A 9 14.73 0.46 3.60
C CYS A 9 13.39 0.78 2.94
N PHE A 10 13.34 1.68 1.96
CA PHE A 10 12.11 2.00 1.22
C PHE A 10 11.82 1.03 0.06
N PHE A 11 12.86 0.50 -0.62
CA PHE A 11 12.69 -0.48 -1.70
C PHE A 11 12.68 -1.94 -1.21
N GLY A 12 13.26 -2.23 -0.04
CA GLY A 12 13.35 -3.59 0.52
C GLY A 12 12.01 -4.19 0.96
N VAL A 13 10.96 -3.39 1.12
CA VAL A 13 9.62 -3.89 1.49
C VAL A 13 8.84 -4.40 0.27
N ASN A 14 9.33 -4.18 -0.95
CA ASN A 14 8.59 -4.45 -2.18
C ASN A 14 9.07 -5.65 -3.02
N LEU A 15 10.07 -6.42 -2.57
CA LEU A 15 10.72 -7.39 -3.47
C LEU A 15 10.97 -8.81 -2.94
N LEU A 16 10.63 -9.18 -1.70
CA LEU A 16 11.06 -10.50 -1.17
C LEU A 16 10.08 -11.26 -0.27
N GLY A 17 8.85 -10.78 -0.05
CA GLY A 17 7.82 -11.63 0.57
C GLY A 17 6.94 -12.23 -0.52
N LYS A 18 6.74 -13.56 -0.54
CA LYS A 18 5.71 -14.18 -1.38
C LYS A 18 4.41 -13.38 -1.22
N ASN A 19 3.84 -12.93 -2.34
CA ASN A 19 2.79 -11.92 -2.32
C ASN A 19 1.52 -12.52 -1.69
N ILE A 20 0.80 -11.77 -0.85
CA ILE A 20 -0.49 -12.21 -0.28
C ILE A 20 -1.42 -12.75 -1.37
N GLU A 21 -1.40 -12.16 -2.57
CA GLU A 21 -2.18 -12.66 -3.71
C GLU A 21 -1.81 -14.10 -4.09
N GLU A 22 -0.52 -14.44 -4.10
CA GLU A 22 -0.06 -15.81 -4.34
C GLU A 22 -0.48 -16.72 -3.20
N GLY A 23 -0.30 -16.29 -1.95
CA GLY A 23 -0.72 -17.08 -0.78
C GLY A 23 -2.21 -17.40 -0.82
N LEU A 24 -3.05 -16.44 -1.19
CA LEU A 24 -4.49 -16.64 -1.35
C LEU A 24 -4.86 -17.58 -2.51
N LYS A 25 -4.01 -17.71 -3.54
CA LYS A 25 -4.19 -18.70 -4.62
C LYS A 25 -3.83 -20.12 -4.17
N TYR A 26 -2.86 -20.26 -3.26
CA TYR A 26 -2.44 -21.54 -2.70
C TYR A 26 -3.39 -22.10 -1.65
N LEU A 27 -4.24 -21.27 -1.04
CA LEU A 27 -5.26 -21.75 -0.11
C LEU A 27 -6.31 -22.60 -0.83
N GLU A 28 -6.58 -23.79 -0.28
CA GLU A 28 -7.69 -24.67 -0.67
C GLU A 28 -9.02 -24.14 -0.10
N ILE A 29 -9.47 -23.00 -0.61
CA ILE A 29 -10.72 -22.34 -0.20
C ILE A 29 -11.81 -22.44 -1.29
N PRO A 30 -13.10 -22.44 -0.90
CA PRO A 30 -14.20 -22.39 -1.86
C PRO A 30 -14.10 -21.22 -2.85
N ASN A 31 -14.56 -21.44 -4.08
CA ASN A 31 -14.55 -20.42 -5.14
C ASN A 31 -15.26 -19.12 -4.73
N SER A 32 -16.32 -19.19 -3.92
CA SER A 32 -17.03 -18.02 -3.39
C SER A 32 -16.14 -17.13 -2.52
N LYS A 33 -15.38 -17.72 -1.57
CA LYS A 33 -14.40 -16.99 -0.75
C LYS A 33 -13.30 -16.39 -1.63
N ARG A 34 -12.80 -17.16 -2.60
CA ARG A 34 -11.73 -16.74 -3.52
C ARG A 34 -12.11 -15.53 -4.36
N GLN A 35 -13.37 -15.46 -4.83
CA GLN A 35 -13.85 -14.31 -5.62
C GLN A 35 -13.87 -13.02 -4.78
N ILE A 36 -14.41 -13.08 -3.56
CA ILE A 36 -14.46 -11.91 -2.67
C ILE A 36 -13.05 -11.42 -2.32
N LEU A 37 -12.13 -12.35 -2.05
CA LEU A 37 -10.73 -12.01 -1.76
C LEU A 37 -10.02 -11.39 -2.98
N LYS A 38 -10.32 -11.86 -4.20
CA LYS A 38 -9.79 -11.27 -5.43
C LYS A 38 -10.26 -9.82 -5.63
N GLU A 39 -11.53 -9.54 -5.33
CA GLU A 39 -12.07 -8.17 -5.36
C GLU A 39 -11.39 -7.29 -4.30
N ALA A 40 -11.19 -7.81 -3.08
CA ALA A 40 -10.49 -7.10 -2.02
C ALA A 40 -9.03 -6.77 -2.39
N ILE A 41 -8.30 -7.70 -3.04
CA ILE A 41 -6.96 -7.46 -3.57
C ILE A 41 -6.98 -6.36 -4.64
N ARG A 42 -7.93 -6.43 -5.57
CA ARG A 42 -8.05 -5.46 -6.67
C ARG A 42 -8.28 -4.04 -6.13
N GLU A 43 -9.16 -3.88 -5.15
CA GLU A 43 -9.39 -2.59 -4.50
C GLU A 43 -8.15 -2.09 -3.76
N LEU A 44 -7.46 -2.96 -3.00
CA LEU A 44 -6.20 -2.59 -2.36
C LEU A 44 -5.14 -2.12 -3.37
N TYR A 45 -5.01 -2.80 -4.50
CA TYR A 45 -4.05 -2.46 -5.55
C TYR A 45 -4.38 -1.14 -6.23
N LYS A 46 -5.67 -0.89 -6.49
CA LYS A 46 -6.15 0.41 -6.99
C LYS A 46 -5.79 1.53 -6.01
N GLN A 47 -6.02 1.34 -4.71
CA GLN A 47 -5.67 2.35 -3.70
C GLN A 47 -4.16 2.54 -3.56
N ARG A 48 -3.38 1.47 -3.68
CA ARG A 48 -1.91 1.55 -3.73
C ARG A 48 -1.42 2.37 -4.94
N GLN A 49 -2.01 2.14 -6.12
CA GLN A 49 -1.67 2.88 -7.32
C GLN A 49 -2.05 4.37 -7.21
N ASN A 50 -3.23 4.65 -6.64
CA ASN A 50 -3.66 6.02 -6.35
C ASN A 50 -2.71 6.71 -5.38
N TYR A 51 -2.31 6.02 -4.31
CA TYR A 51 -1.35 6.52 -3.33
C TYR A 51 -0.04 6.95 -4.00
N HIS A 52 0.57 6.06 -4.78
CA HIS A 52 1.82 6.37 -5.50
C HIS A 52 1.65 7.48 -6.55
N SER A 53 0.56 7.45 -7.32
CA SER A 53 0.28 8.50 -8.33
C SER A 53 0.11 9.87 -7.69
N ASN A 54 -0.64 9.94 -6.59
CA ASN A 54 -0.90 11.18 -5.87
C ASN A 54 0.37 11.75 -5.25
N ASP A 55 1.24 10.91 -4.68
CA ASP A 55 2.53 11.36 -4.14
C ASP A 55 3.40 11.99 -5.23
N VAL A 56 3.51 11.35 -6.41
CA VAL A 56 4.26 11.90 -7.55
C VAL A 56 3.64 13.22 -8.04
N ILE A 57 2.31 13.32 -8.09
CA ILE A 57 1.60 14.55 -8.47
C ILE A 57 1.88 15.67 -7.46
N LEU A 58 1.87 15.36 -6.15
CA LEU A 58 2.15 16.35 -5.10
C LEU A 58 3.61 16.80 -5.14
N GLU A 59 4.55 15.88 -5.33
CA GLU A 59 5.98 16.21 -5.50
C GLU A 59 6.18 17.17 -6.68
N TYR A 60 5.60 16.86 -7.84
CA TYR A 60 5.66 17.74 -9.00
C TYR A 60 5.04 19.11 -8.72
N LYS A 61 3.90 19.18 -8.02
CA LYS A 61 3.26 20.46 -7.65
C LYS A 61 4.14 21.30 -6.73
N ILE A 62 4.74 20.70 -5.71
CA ILE A 62 5.65 21.37 -4.79
C ILE A 62 6.83 21.96 -5.57
N LEU A 63 7.50 21.16 -6.39
CA LEU A 63 8.66 21.60 -7.17
C LEU A 63 8.29 22.72 -8.15
N LYS A 64 7.15 22.61 -8.83
CA LYS A 64 6.64 23.64 -9.73
C LYS A 64 6.34 24.94 -8.99
N GLU A 65 5.79 24.87 -7.78
CA GLU A 65 5.49 26.06 -6.99
C GLU A 65 6.76 26.74 -6.48
N ILE A 66 7.74 25.96 -6.01
CA ILE A 66 9.08 26.47 -5.67
C ILE A 66 9.70 27.18 -6.87
N ALA A 67 9.64 26.58 -8.06
CA ALA A 67 10.21 27.16 -9.27
C ALA A 67 9.54 28.49 -9.67
N ASN A 68 8.24 28.63 -9.45
CA ASN A 68 7.47 29.80 -9.88
C ASN A 68 7.45 30.94 -8.86
N LYS A 69 7.40 30.63 -7.56
CA LYS A 69 7.20 31.61 -6.47
C LYS A 69 8.40 31.74 -5.54
N GLY A 70 9.36 30.82 -5.63
CA GLY A 70 10.46 30.71 -4.68
C GLY A 70 10.07 29.96 -3.41
N TYR A 71 11.07 29.34 -2.75
CA TYR A 71 10.88 28.48 -1.58
C TYR A 71 10.09 29.14 -0.43
N GLY A 72 10.31 30.43 -0.18
CA GLY A 72 9.72 31.15 0.94
C GLY A 72 8.21 31.39 0.83
N GLU A 73 7.63 31.23 -0.37
CA GLU A 73 6.21 31.47 -0.62
C GLU A 73 5.37 30.19 -0.70
N VAL A 74 6.01 29.02 -0.58
CA VAL A 74 5.32 27.72 -0.68
C VAL A 74 4.64 27.38 0.65
N ASN A 75 3.36 27.05 0.58
CA ASN A 75 2.58 26.62 1.74
C ASN A 75 2.83 25.13 2.05
N PHE A 76 3.96 24.83 2.69
CA PHE A 76 4.31 23.45 3.07
C PHE A 76 3.33 22.81 4.07
N ILE A 77 2.55 23.60 4.81
CA ILE A 77 1.52 23.08 5.73
C ILE A 77 0.40 22.41 4.93
N GLU A 78 -0.05 23.04 3.84
CA GLU A 78 -1.08 22.48 2.97
C GLU A 78 -0.60 21.19 2.30
N TYR A 79 0.61 21.17 1.77
CA TYR A 79 1.19 19.96 1.17
C TYR A 79 1.35 18.82 2.18
N LYS A 80 1.75 19.12 3.42
CA LYS A 80 1.81 18.13 4.50
C LYS A 80 0.43 17.50 4.74
N GLN A 81 -0.63 18.31 4.83
CA GLN A 81 -2.00 17.81 5.01
C GLN A 81 -2.45 16.93 3.85
N MET A 82 -2.11 17.29 2.61
CA MET A 82 -2.44 16.48 1.42
C MET A 82 -1.72 15.13 1.45
N LEU A 83 -0.43 15.11 1.80
CA LEU A 83 0.36 13.88 1.94
C LEU A 83 -0.18 12.99 3.07
N GLU A 84 -0.50 13.57 4.23
CA GLU A 84 -1.09 12.85 5.36
C GLU A 84 -2.43 12.22 4.97
N LYS A 85 -3.30 12.96 4.28
CA LYS A 85 -4.59 12.45 3.79
C LYS A 85 -4.40 11.30 2.80
N ASN A 86 -3.45 11.41 1.88
CA ASN A 86 -3.16 10.33 0.92
C ASN A 86 -2.70 9.06 1.63
N ASN A 87 -1.82 9.20 2.64
CA ASN A 87 -1.36 8.10 3.47
C ASN A 87 -2.50 7.48 4.30
N GLN A 88 -3.37 8.30 4.90
CA GLN A 88 -4.55 7.83 5.65
C GLN A 88 -5.47 6.98 4.76
N ASN A 89 -5.80 7.45 3.56
CA ASN A 89 -6.64 6.69 2.62
C ASN A 89 -6.04 5.30 2.31
N TYR A 90 -4.73 5.23 2.09
CA TYR A 90 -4.06 3.96 1.82
C TYR A 90 -4.00 3.04 3.04
N ALA A 91 -3.76 3.61 4.23
CA ALA A 91 -3.78 2.86 5.49
C ALA A 91 -5.17 2.28 5.77
N GLU A 92 -6.24 3.04 5.56
CA GLU A 92 -7.62 2.56 5.68
C GLU A 92 -7.92 1.43 4.71
N ALA A 93 -7.48 1.54 3.45
CA ALA A 93 -7.63 0.47 2.46
C ALA A 93 -6.91 -0.82 2.88
N LYS A 94 -5.69 -0.72 3.44
CA LYS A 94 -4.95 -1.86 4.00
C LYS A 94 -5.70 -2.51 5.17
N ILE A 95 -6.19 -1.71 6.11
CA ILE A 95 -6.93 -2.21 7.28
C ILE A 95 -8.20 -2.93 6.83
N ASN A 96 -8.95 -2.34 5.90
CA ASN A 96 -10.16 -2.95 5.36
C ASN A 96 -9.85 -4.27 4.65
N PHE A 97 -8.78 -4.34 3.87
CA PHE A 97 -8.34 -5.57 3.23
C PHE A 97 -8.07 -6.70 4.24
N TYR A 98 -7.30 -6.42 5.31
CA TYR A 98 -7.03 -7.43 6.34
C TYR A 98 -8.27 -7.80 7.17
N ARG A 99 -9.19 -6.84 7.39
CA ARG A 99 -10.50 -7.14 8.01
C ARG A 99 -11.29 -8.11 7.13
N THR A 100 -11.32 -7.89 5.82
CA THR A 100 -11.97 -8.80 4.86
C THR A 100 -11.35 -10.19 4.89
N ILE A 101 -10.02 -10.30 4.93
CA ILE A 101 -9.34 -11.58 5.13
C ILE A 101 -9.83 -12.26 6.42
N GLY A 102 -9.82 -11.56 7.55
CA GLY A 102 -10.23 -12.11 8.84
C GLY A 102 -11.72 -12.47 8.96
N GLN A 103 -12.58 -11.90 8.12
CA GLN A 103 -14.01 -12.23 8.05
C GLN A 103 -14.31 -13.44 7.17
N ILE A 104 -13.47 -13.69 6.15
CA ILE A 104 -13.68 -14.73 5.15
C ILE A 104 -12.92 -16.01 5.50
N LEU A 105 -11.70 -15.85 6.00
CA LEU A 105 -10.83 -16.96 6.32
C LEU A 105 -10.97 -17.40 7.77
N GLY A 106 -11.00 -18.71 7.97
CA GLY A 106 -10.89 -19.35 9.27
C GLY A 106 -9.46 -19.32 9.81
N LYS A 107 -9.30 -19.67 11.08
CA LYS A 107 -8.00 -19.64 11.77
C LYS A 107 -6.93 -20.48 11.06
N GLU A 108 -7.27 -21.67 10.59
CA GLU A 108 -6.34 -22.57 9.89
C GLU A 108 -5.92 -21.98 8.53
N GLU A 109 -6.88 -21.51 7.73
CA GLU A 109 -6.64 -20.84 6.45
C GLU A 109 -5.73 -19.60 6.62
N ILE A 110 -5.94 -18.80 7.67
CA ILE A 110 -5.08 -17.65 8.01
C ILE A 110 -3.68 -18.10 8.43
N THR A 111 -3.58 -19.20 9.19
CA THR A 111 -2.28 -19.73 9.65
C THR A 111 -1.45 -20.20 8.46
N SER A 112 -2.04 -20.96 7.54
CA SER A 112 -1.38 -21.39 6.31
C SER A 112 -0.99 -20.22 5.41
N LEU A 113 -1.83 -19.17 5.34
CA LEU A 113 -1.49 -17.95 4.62
C LEU A 113 -0.28 -17.24 5.25
N MET A 114 -0.22 -17.15 6.58
CA MET A 114 0.91 -16.55 7.30
C MET A 114 2.21 -17.35 7.11
N GLU A 115 2.14 -18.67 7.16
CA GLU A 115 3.27 -19.56 6.90
C GLU A 115 3.80 -19.36 5.48
N PHE A 116 2.90 -19.35 4.49
CA PHE A 116 3.26 -19.09 3.11
C PHE A 116 3.96 -17.73 2.93
N ILE A 117 3.47 -16.64 3.53
CA ILE A 117 4.08 -15.31 3.36
C ILE A 117 5.46 -15.21 4.03
N ARG A 118 5.70 -16.01 5.08
CA ARG A 118 6.95 -15.99 5.86
C ARG A 118 8.08 -16.76 5.20
N GLU A 119 7.77 -17.69 4.30
CA GLU A 119 8.70 -18.45 3.47
C GLU A 119 9.22 -17.68 2.25
#